data_AF-A0A922ZXZ8-F1
#
_entry.id   AF-A0A922ZXZ8-F1
#
_cell.length_a   1.000
_cell.length_b   1.000
_cell.length_c   1.000
_cell.angle_alpha   90.00
_cell.angle_beta   90.00
_cell.angle_gamma   90.00
#
_symmetry.space_group_name_H-M   'P 1'
#
loop_
_entity.id
_entity.type
_entity.pdbx_description
1 polymer ?
#
loop_
_entity_poly.entity_id
_entity_poly.type
_entity_poly.pdbx_seq_one_letter_code
_entity_poly.pdbx_strand_id
1 'polypeptide(L)'
;MFTFFKIMETLVLPPGIFVLILAVIGWTQFRKKKYETGTDILFVGFCIWSISISPVSNSLMKGLESSFPIPPNVQGDVIILLGAGLNEDVTDLSGIGFPDGDMLGRITTAIRLHRRLNIPIIIASGKVYKGGKAGAPVDKRIMVDLGVDPTN
;
A
#
# COMPACT_ATOMS: atom_id res chain seq x y z
N MET A 1 11.20 -21.88 10.76
CA MET A 1 12.23 -21.05 10.08
C MET A 1 11.65 -19.74 9.54
N PHE A 2 10.54 -19.74 8.80
CA PHE A 2 9.96 -18.52 8.20
C PHE A 2 9.65 -17.38 9.20
N THR A 3 9.03 -17.67 10.35
CA THR A 3 8.68 -16.65 11.35
C THR A 3 9.90 -15.97 11.96
N PHE A 4 10.99 -16.72 12.17
CA PHE A 4 12.24 -16.17 12.70
C PHE A 4 12.86 -15.17 11.72
N PHE A 5 12.91 -15.52 10.42
CA PHE A 5 13.38 -14.59 9.39
C PHE A 5 12.52 -13.33 9.30
N LYS A 6 11.19 -13.45 9.40
CA LYS A 6 10.30 -12.28 9.44
C LYS A 6 10.55 -11.36 10.64
N ILE A 7 10.80 -11.94 11.82
CA ILE A 7 11.11 -11.16 13.02
C ILE A 7 12.45 -10.44 12.84
N MET A 8 13.47 -11.15 12.33
CA MET A 8 14.78 -10.55 12.05
C MET A 8 14.68 -9.45 11.00
N GLU A 9 13.92 -9.66 9.94
CA GLU A 9 13.64 -8.68 8.90
C GLU A 9 12.96 -7.44 9.48
N THR A 10 11.95 -7.61 10.34
CA THR A 10 11.26 -6.49 11.01
C THR A 10 12.19 -5.73 11.97
N LEU A 11 13.14 -6.42 12.61
CA LEU A 11 14.13 -5.77 13.49
C LEU A 11 15.21 -5.02 12.69
N VAL A 12 15.65 -5.56 11.56
CA VAL A 12 16.76 -5.01 10.76
C VAL A 12 16.28 -3.89 9.83
N LEU A 13 15.07 -4.01 9.28
CA LEU A 13 14.51 -2.99 8.40
C LEU A 13 14.07 -1.76 9.21
N PRO A 14 14.21 -0.54 8.65
CA PRO A 14 13.56 0.64 9.19
C PRO A 14 12.04 0.45 9.35
N PRO A 15 11.43 0.85 10.47
CA PRO A 15 11.99 1.61 11.61
C PRO A 15 12.59 0.76 12.74
N GLY A 16 12.56 -0.57 12.67
CA GLY A 16 12.97 -1.48 13.75
C GLY A 16 14.40 -1.24 14.24
N ILE A 17 15.36 -1.04 13.32
CA ILE A 17 16.76 -0.80 13.67
C ILE A 17 16.95 0.48 14.48
N PHE A 18 16.20 1.55 14.18
CA PHE A 18 16.27 2.81 14.89
C PHE A 18 15.72 2.67 16.32
N VAL A 19 14.61 1.94 16.48
CA VAL A 19 14.01 1.65 17.78
C VAL A 19 14.99 0.85 18.65
N LEU A 20 15.68 -0.15 18.09
CA LEU A 20 16.68 -0.94 18.82
C LEU A 20 17.90 -0.12 19.24
N ILE A 21 18.43 0.72 18.35
CA ILE A 21 19.56 1.59 18.66
C ILE A 21 19.18 2.54 19.81
N LEU A 22 18.01 3.18 19.74
CA LEU A 22 17.51 4.05 20.80
C LEU A 22 17.29 3.28 22.11
N ALA A 23 16.76 2.06 22.05
CA ALA A 23 16.60 1.21 23.23
C ALA A 23 17.95 0.88 23.90
N VAL A 24 18.96 0.52 23.11
CA VAL A 24 20.31 0.22 23.61
C VAL A 24 20.96 1.47 24.20
N ILE A 25 20.90 2.61 23.50
CA ILE A 25 21.47 3.87 24.00
C ILE A 25 20.76 4.28 25.30
N GLY A 26 19.43 4.28 25.32
CA GLY A 26 18.64 4.58 26.52
C GLY A 26 19.05 3.70 27.69
N TRP A 27 19.10 2.38 27.49
CA TRP A 27 19.52 1.41 28.50
C TRP A 27 20.96 1.64 29.00
N THR A 28 21.89 2.01 28.11
CA THR A 28 23.27 2.32 28.52
C THR A 28 23.35 3.57 29.40
N GLN A 29 22.46 4.56 29.20
CA GLN A 29 22.40 5.75 30.04
C GLN A 29 21.85 5.45 31.44
N PHE A 30 20.89 4.52 31.55
CA PHE A 30 20.45 4.00 32.86
C PHE A 30 21.61 3.36 33.63
N ARG A 31 22.46 2.57 32.97
CA ARG A 31 23.66 2.00 33.61
C ARG A 31 24.66 3.07 34.07
N LYS A 32 24.70 4.21 33.40
CA LYS A 32 25.52 5.39 33.77
C LYS A 32 24.84 6.30 34.81
N LYS A 33 23.70 5.90 35.39
CA LYS A 33 22.87 6.68 36.32
C LYS A 33 22.36 8.01 35.75
N LYS A 34 22.33 8.16 34.41
CA LYS A 34 21.77 9.31 33.71
C LYS A 34 20.31 9.03 33.36
N TYR A 35 19.47 9.01 34.39
CA TYR A 35 18.08 8.58 34.27
C TYR A 35 17.26 9.46 33.33
N GLU A 36 17.36 10.79 33.45
CA GLU A 36 16.62 11.76 32.61
C GLU A 36 16.91 11.56 31.11
N THR A 37 18.18 11.55 30.72
CA THR A 37 18.57 11.32 29.33
C THR A 37 18.17 9.92 28.85
N GLY A 38 18.23 8.92 29.74
CA GLY A 38 17.80 7.55 29.43
C GLY A 38 16.29 7.47 29.16
N THR A 39 15.47 8.13 29.98
CA THR A 39 14.01 8.17 29.82
C THR A 39 13.60 8.88 28.53
N ASP A 40 14.23 10.01 28.19
CA ASP A 40 13.90 10.77 26.98
C ASP A 40 14.17 9.94 25.72
N ILE A 41 15.32 9.27 25.66
CA ILE A 41 15.71 8.43 24.52
C ILE A 41 14.78 7.24 24.36
N LEU A 42 14.42 6.57 25.46
CA LEU A 42 13.47 5.45 25.42
C LEU A 42 12.06 5.92 25.02
N PHE A 43 11.64 7.10 25.49
CA PHE A 43 10.36 7.69 25.12
C PHE A 43 10.28 7.98 23.63
N VAL A 44 11.31 8.58 23.04
CA VAL A 44 11.39 8.80 21.59
C VAL A 44 11.36 7.47 20.83
N GLY A 45 12.14 6.47 21.26
CA GLY A 45 12.13 5.14 20.66
C GLY A 45 10.74 4.48 20.72
N PHE A 46 10.05 4.61 21.86
CA PHE A 46 8.68 4.13 22.03
C PHE A 46 7.69 4.86 21.12
N CYS A 47 7.79 6.18 20.98
CA CYS A 47 6.93 6.96 20.09
C CYS A 47 7.09 6.50 18.64
N ILE A 48 8.34 6.36 18.16
CA ILE A 48 8.63 5.87 16.81
C ILE A 48 8.03 4.48 16.61
N TRP A 49 8.28 3.56 17.53
CA TRP A 49 7.72 2.21 17.48
C TRP A 49 6.20 2.24 17.44
N SER A 50 5.57 3.03 18.31
CA SER A 50 4.11 3.11 18.42
C SER A 50 3.45 3.62 17.15
N ILE A 51 4.00 4.65 16.49
CA ILE A 51 3.42 5.19 15.25
C ILE A 51 3.68 4.25 14.06
N SER A 52 4.71 3.40 14.15
CA SER A 52 5.12 2.48 13.08
C SER A 52 4.34 1.17 13.04
N ILE A 53 3.52 0.85 14.05
CA ILE A 53 2.73 -0.38 14.07
C ILE A 53 1.35 -0.18 13.43
N SER A 54 0.84 -1.23 12.79
CA SER A 54 -0.44 -1.20 12.05
C SER A 54 -1.63 -0.70 12.87
N PRO A 55 -1.84 -1.06 14.16
CA PRO A 55 -3.01 -0.58 14.90
C PRO A 55 -3.04 0.95 15.03
N VAL A 56 -1.89 1.57 15.26
CA VAL A 56 -1.79 3.03 15.43
C VAL A 56 -1.89 3.72 14.07
N SER A 57 -1.13 3.25 13.08
CA SER A 57 -1.22 3.77 11.70
C SER A 57 -2.64 3.71 11.15
N ASN A 58 -3.31 2.56 11.28
CA ASN A 58 -4.69 2.38 10.82
C ASN A 58 -5.68 3.26 11.59
N SER A 59 -5.48 3.42 12.91
CA SER A 59 -6.34 4.30 13.72
C SER A 59 -6.20 5.77 13.30
N LEU A 60 -4.99 6.21 12.98
CA LEU A 60 -4.74 7.56 12.45
C LEU A 60 -5.37 7.73 11.07
N MET A 61 -5.24 6.72 10.20
CA MET A 61 -5.80 6.74 8.83
C MET A 61 -7.33 6.77 8.82
N LYS A 62 -7.98 6.06 9.75
CA LYS A 62 -9.44 5.96 9.84
C LYS A 62 -10.14 7.32 9.89
N GLY A 63 -9.53 8.31 10.54
CA GLY A 63 -10.05 9.68 10.58
C GLY A 63 -10.13 10.30 9.18
N LEU A 64 -9.08 10.12 8.38
CA LEU A 64 -9.00 10.63 7.01
C LEU A 64 -9.96 9.90 6.07
N GLU A 65 -10.08 8.57 6.20
CA GLU A 65 -10.94 7.74 5.36
C GLU A 65 -12.44 7.96 5.64
N SER A 66 -12.80 8.32 6.87
CA SER A 66 -14.20 8.52 7.28
C SER A 66 -14.94 9.59 6.48
N SER A 67 -14.21 10.52 5.86
CA SER A 67 -14.78 11.59 5.02
C SER A 67 -15.25 11.09 3.64
N PHE A 68 -14.93 9.85 3.26
CA PHE A 68 -15.22 9.30 1.94
C PHE A 68 -16.08 8.02 2.04
N PRO A 69 -17.35 8.12 2.50
CA PRO A 69 -18.23 6.97 2.53
C PRO A 69 -18.60 6.52 1.10
N ILE A 70 -18.76 5.20 0.93
CA ILE A 70 -19.26 4.66 -0.34
C ILE A 70 -20.74 5.07 -0.48
N PRO A 71 -21.12 5.76 -1.58
CA PRO A 71 -22.50 6.18 -1.76
C PRO A 71 -23.42 4.96 -1.97
N PRO A 72 -24.62 4.94 -1.37
CA PRO A 72 -25.53 3.79 -1.43
C PRO A 72 -26.02 3.51 -2.86
N ASN A 73 -26.24 4.57 -3.63
CA ASN A 73 -26.61 4.52 -5.05
C ASN A 73 -25.53 5.22 -5.87
N VAL A 74 -24.59 4.44 -6.39
CA VAL A 74 -23.56 4.93 -7.32
C VAL A 74 -24.21 5.21 -8.68
N GLN A 75 -23.98 6.40 -9.24
CA GLN A 75 -24.41 6.82 -10.57
C GLN A 75 -23.26 7.58 -11.25
N GLY A 76 -23.25 7.63 -12.58
CA GLY A 76 -22.28 8.38 -13.37
C GLY A 76 -22.29 7.94 -14.83
N ASP A 77 -21.65 8.72 -15.69
CA ASP A 77 -21.57 8.44 -17.12
C ASP A 77 -20.30 7.66 -17.51
N VAL A 78 -19.30 7.65 -16.64
CA VAL A 78 -18.00 7.00 -16.87
C VAL A 78 -17.32 6.61 -15.56
N ILE A 79 -16.54 5.52 -15.59
CA ILE A 79 -15.69 5.06 -14.49
C ILE A 79 -14.24 5.46 -14.80
N ILE A 80 -13.63 6.28 -13.94
CA ILE A 80 -12.21 6.62 -14.06
C ILE A 80 -11.41 5.68 -13.16
N LEU A 81 -10.67 4.75 -13.77
CA LEU A 81 -9.76 3.86 -13.09
C LEU A 81 -8.37 4.49 -12.99
N LEU A 82 -8.03 5.01 -11.82
CA LEU A 82 -6.71 5.56 -11.54
C LEU A 82 -5.68 4.45 -11.34
N GLY A 83 -4.57 4.51 -12.08
CA GLY A 83 -3.46 3.58 -11.95
C GLY A 83 -2.89 3.53 -10.52
N ALA A 84 -2.37 2.36 -10.18
CA ALA A 84 -1.64 2.09 -8.93
C ALA A 84 -0.37 1.29 -9.27
N GLY A 85 0.03 0.33 -8.44
CA GLY A 85 1.27 -0.40 -8.67
C GLY A 85 1.17 -1.46 -9.77
N LEU A 86 2.30 -1.66 -10.43
CA LEU A 86 2.48 -2.57 -11.55
C LEU A 86 3.77 -3.36 -11.38
N ASN A 87 3.67 -4.67 -11.45
CA ASN A 87 4.82 -5.55 -11.60
C ASN A 87 5.13 -5.64 -13.09
N GLU A 88 6.14 -4.93 -13.60
CA GLU A 88 6.31 -4.69 -15.04
C GLU A 88 6.81 -5.90 -15.86
N ASP A 89 7.62 -6.77 -15.25
CA ASP A 89 8.37 -7.83 -15.93
C ASP A 89 8.03 -9.23 -15.44
N VAL A 90 6.85 -9.39 -14.84
CA VAL A 90 6.33 -10.70 -14.46
C VAL A 90 5.59 -11.33 -15.63
N THR A 91 5.82 -12.61 -15.87
CA THR A 91 5.04 -13.37 -16.86
C THR A 91 3.65 -13.66 -16.30
N ASP A 92 2.64 -13.35 -17.10
CA ASP A 92 1.22 -13.58 -16.80
C ASP A 92 0.59 -14.47 -17.89
N LEU A 93 -0.61 -14.97 -17.63
CA LEU A 93 -1.33 -15.89 -18.51
C LEU A 93 -1.53 -15.35 -19.93
N SER A 94 -1.82 -14.05 -20.05
CA SER A 94 -2.16 -13.39 -21.32
C SER A 94 -1.06 -12.43 -21.82
N GLY A 95 0.08 -12.33 -21.13
CA GLY A 95 1.17 -11.46 -21.55
C GLY A 95 2.22 -11.18 -20.48
N ILE A 96 2.80 -9.98 -20.52
CA ILE A 96 3.84 -9.54 -19.57
C ILE A 96 3.30 -8.39 -18.73
N GLY A 97 3.66 -8.42 -17.46
CA GLY A 97 3.30 -7.46 -16.44
C GLY A 97 1.98 -7.81 -15.76
N PHE A 98 1.86 -7.52 -14.47
CA PHE A 98 0.64 -7.79 -13.70
C PHE A 98 0.39 -6.70 -12.65
N PRO A 99 -0.86 -6.24 -12.46
CA PRO A 99 -1.20 -5.27 -11.44
C PRO A 99 -0.87 -5.80 -10.04
N ASP A 100 -0.43 -4.92 -9.13
CA ASP A 100 -0.20 -5.30 -7.73
C ASP A 100 -1.50 -5.43 -6.93
N GLY A 101 -1.38 -5.76 -5.64
CA GLY A 101 -2.55 -5.95 -4.76
C GLY A 101 -3.47 -4.72 -4.68
N ASP A 102 -2.88 -3.52 -4.64
CA ASP A 102 -3.64 -2.27 -4.58
C ASP A 102 -4.37 -2.01 -5.89
N MET A 103 -3.71 -2.26 -7.03
CA MET A 103 -4.32 -2.07 -8.35
C MET A 103 -5.42 -3.10 -8.63
N LEU A 104 -5.25 -4.36 -8.22
CA LEU A 104 -6.29 -5.39 -8.34
C LEU A 104 -7.55 -5.03 -7.57
N GLY A 105 -7.42 -4.43 -6.38
CA GLY A 105 -8.57 -3.92 -5.62
C GLY A 105 -9.36 -2.85 -6.39
N ARG A 106 -8.66 -1.98 -7.14
CA ARG A 106 -9.30 -0.95 -7.98
C ARG A 106 -9.93 -1.56 -9.23
N ILE A 107 -9.23 -2.46 -9.92
CA ILE A 107 -9.74 -3.15 -11.12
C ILE A 107 -11.02 -3.92 -10.77
N THR A 108 -11.00 -4.72 -9.70
CA THR A 108 -12.18 -5.50 -9.28
C THR A 108 -13.37 -4.59 -8.96
N THR A 109 -13.14 -3.45 -8.30
CA THR A 109 -14.19 -2.47 -8.01
C THR A 109 -14.73 -1.83 -9.30
N ALA A 110 -13.85 -1.45 -10.22
CA ALA A 110 -14.23 -0.87 -11.52
C ALA A 110 -15.06 -1.86 -12.35
N ILE A 111 -14.68 -3.13 -12.42
CA ILE A 111 -15.44 -4.18 -13.12
C ILE A 111 -16.82 -4.37 -12.48
N ARG A 112 -16.91 -4.38 -11.14
CA ARG A 112 -18.19 -4.49 -10.42
C ARG A 112 -19.11 -3.30 -10.74
N LEU A 113 -18.56 -2.09 -10.81
CA LEU A 113 -19.31 -0.89 -11.18
C LEU A 113 -19.74 -0.94 -12.65
N HIS A 114 -18.84 -1.31 -13.55
CA HIS A 114 -19.11 -1.44 -14.98
C HIS A 114 -20.25 -2.43 -15.24
N ARG A 115 -20.24 -3.60 -14.60
CA ARG A 115 -21.32 -4.60 -14.71
C ARG A 115 -22.65 -4.11 -14.13
N ARG A 116 -22.63 -3.26 -13.10
CA ARG A 116 -23.86 -2.74 -12.45
C ARG A 116 -24.47 -1.57 -13.22
N LEU A 117 -23.64 -0.69 -13.77
CA LEU A 117 -24.06 0.58 -14.37
C LEU A 117 -24.08 0.53 -15.90
N ASN A 118 -23.34 -0.40 -16.50
CA ASN A 118 -23.16 -0.55 -17.94
C ASN A 118 -22.63 0.74 -18.62
N ILE A 119 -21.64 1.37 -17.98
CA ILE A 119 -21.00 2.62 -18.43
C ILE A 119 -19.51 2.39 -18.71
N PRO A 120 -18.88 3.18 -19.59
CA PRO A 120 -17.49 2.99 -20.01
C PRO A 120 -16.47 3.16 -18.88
N ILE A 121 -15.29 2.58 -19.08
CA ILE A 121 -14.14 2.66 -18.16
C ILE A 121 -12.98 3.37 -18.86
N ILE A 122 -12.52 4.48 -18.27
CA ILE A 122 -11.30 5.17 -18.68
C ILE A 122 -10.17 4.79 -17.72
N ILE A 123 -9.12 4.18 -18.27
CA ILE A 123 -7.93 3.81 -17.51
C ILE A 123 -6.92 4.95 -17.56
N ALA A 124 -6.69 5.59 -16.43
CA ALA A 124 -5.71 6.65 -16.25
C ALA A 124 -4.46 6.09 -15.56
N SER A 125 -3.66 5.32 -16.30
CA SER A 125 -2.50 4.59 -15.78
C SER A 125 -1.29 4.79 -16.69
N GLY A 126 -0.30 5.52 -16.19
CA GLY A 126 0.86 5.97 -16.95
C GLY A 126 2.13 5.18 -16.67
N LYS A 127 3.27 5.77 -17.05
CA LYS A 127 4.62 5.32 -16.74
C LYS A 127 5.20 6.19 -15.63
N VAL A 128 5.64 5.59 -14.53
CA VAL A 128 6.15 6.33 -13.36
C VAL A 128 7.62 6.70 -13.54
N TYR A 129 8.45 5.77 -14.03
CA TYR A 129 9.90 5.93 -14.11
C TYR A 129 10.40 6.01 -15.55
N LYS A 130 11.52 6.72 -15.79
CA LYS A 130 12.24 6.66 -17.07
C LYS A 130 12.71 5.21 -17.28
N GLY A 131 12.28 4.60 -18.38
CA GLY A 131 12.56 3.19 -18.71
C GLY A 131 11.43 2.20 -18.43
N GLY A 132 10.52 2.49 -17.49
CA GLY A 132 9.40 1.59 -17.17
C GLY A 132 8.31 1.46 -18.24
N LYS A 133 7.33 0.60 -18.00
CA LYS A 133 6.16 0.38 -18.87
C LYS A 133 4.95 1.19 -18.39
N ALA A 134 4.07 1.57 -19.31
CA ALA A 134 2.80 2.18 -18.93
C ALA A 134 1.86 1.09 -18.38
N GLY A 135 1.12 1.38 -17.30
CA GLY A 135 0.19 0.43 -16.71
C GLY A 135 -1.10 0.23 -17.51
N ALA A 136 -1.61 1.28 -18.19
CA ALA A 136 -2.91 1.19 -18.85
C ALA A 136 -3.06 0.01 -19.84
N PRO A 137 -2.07 -0.34 -20.67
CA PRO A 137 -2.16 -1.53 -21.53
C PRO A 137 -2.27 -2.84 -20.76
N VAL A 138 -1.55 -2.97 -19.64
CA VAL A 138 -1.60 -4.16 -18.78
C VAL A 138 -2.95 -4.23 -18.06
N ASP A 139 -3.39 -3.12 -17.47
CA ASP A 139 -4.67 -3.01 -16.78
C ASP A 139 -5.82 -3.35 -17.74
N LYS A 140 -5.80 -2.80 -18.96
CA LYS A 140 -6.79 -3.10 -20.01
C LYS A 140 -6.82 -4.59 -20.33
N ARG A 141 -5.65 -5.22 -20.51
CA ARG A 141 -5.55 -6.65 -20.81
C ARG A 141 -6.23 -7.49 -19.73
N ILE A 142 -5.90 -7.24 -18.46
CA ILE A 142 -6.50 -7.96 -17.33
C ILE A 142 -8.02 -7.75 -17.27
N MET A 143 -8.51 -6.54 -17.53
CA MET A 143 -9.96 -6.28 -17.56
C MET A 143 -10.66 -7.03 -18.70
N VAL A 144 -10.04 -7.09 -19.88
CA VAL A 144 -10.56 -7.85 -21.03
C VAL A 144 -10.56 -9.36 -20.74
N ASP A 145 -9.52 -9.89 -20.12
CA ASP A 145 -9.46 -11.30 -19.69
C ASP A 145 -10.57 -11.63 -18.67
N LEU A 146 -10.98 -10.65 -17.87
CA LEU A 146 -12.09 -10.75 -16.91
C LEU A 146 -13.48 -10.46 -17.53
N GLY A 147 -13.54 -10.30 -18.85
CA GLY A 147 -14.78 -10.20 -19.63
C GLY A 147 -15.32 -8.79 -19.81
N VAL A 148 -14.50 -7.74 -19.67
CA VAL A 148 -14.86 -6.37 -20.08
C VAL A 148 -14.67 -6.24 -21.59
N ASP A 149 -15.64 -5.64 -22.28
CA ASP A 149 -15.53 -5.37 -23.71
C ASP A 149 -14.40 -4.35 -23.98
N PRO A 150 -13.43 -4.63 -24.87
CA PRO A 150 -12.31 -3.74 -25.15
C PRO A 150 -12.69 -2.36 -25.73
N THR A 151 -13.95 -2.19 -26.16
CA THR A 151 -14.51 -0.92 -26.68
C THR A 151 -15.22 -0.07 -25.63
N ASN A 152 -15.44 -0.60 -24.43
CA ASN A 152 -16.11 0.08 -23.31
C ASN A 152 -15.15 0.45 -22.19
#